data_AF-A0A955G990-F1
#
_entry.id   AF-A0A955G990-F1
#
_cell.length_a   1.000
_cell.length_b   1.000
_cell.length_c   1.000
_cell.angle_alpha   90.00
_cell.angle_beta   90.00
_cell.angle_gamma   90.00
#
_symmetry.space_group_name_H-M   'P 1'
#
loop_
_entity.id
_entity.type
_entity.pdbx_description
1 polymer ?
#
loop_
_entity_poly.entity_id
_entity_poly.type
_entity_poly.pdbx_seq_one_letter_code
_entity_poly.pdbx_strand_id
1 'polypeptide(L)'
;MSEFSGQSCEHEAFIPDFQRKIDAITSRSLTPENINTYADEALDDLVGTVQEITALYDRQPTISFEGGAEHEQAAFAYFGLNATDIEATLDHIADKATEIRSLDSLMQHIAVKTDMIITPSNTSDTVLSAGSGSFSESRYVPRLKTLLFVLSNSFDIELSNPSQCLVLTGAVSDYMMRNEPYNLVSLPTLNREVLVCDEEGNATFIFDKQTLEKASITHDRLITMDKDAIGTFLDSNPGAGHRLPYSKSFTERIASLLESIPGDGSEIAVSTRSAKFLELKEIPDDLKTRNATAKELDISHNAVKKAVDALGTELGEITMAKFKNGPAAVYSPEQRQAIRQWLDSQGFLAPKRPDGYLTLNSLADEFSVSFHTVKRAIKELGDELGGGMRVRIVGNYANAYSPEQQQILREYFVKNNVLVDGDHGGYLSRKAVAKELGTSEQSVTQAIEDCSGDIGTIHKIKVGPRVAEGYSPAQQQIIREYLTSRGILATAPPEGFFTKRQFAEQSGYSSHAVDKALLSLKDSLGAPLIARVGTTNKRPLGVYSPGQQGAIIEWLRENGYRPTKSVVGKLAVESME
;
A
#
# COMPACT_ATOMS: atom_id res chain seq x y z
N MET A 1 22.21 -10.21 71.13
CA MET A 1 23.45 -10.51 70.37
C MET A 1 23.14 -11.73 69.54
N SER A 2 22.46 -11.60 68.40
CA SER A 2 22.96 -11.10 67.10
C SER A 2 24.13 -11.92 66.58
N GLU A 3 23.85 -12.82 65.65
CA GLU A 3 24.67 -13.03 64.46
C GLU A 3 23.78 -13.66 63.38
N PHE A 4 23.19 -12.80 62.57
CA PHE A 4 22.61 -13.11 61.27
C PHE A 4 23.79 -13.20 60.29
N SER A 5 24.16 -14.40 59.84
CA SER A 5 24.99 -14.56 58.64
C SER A 5 24.06 -14.63 57.43
N GLY A 6 23.73 -13.46 56.89
CA GLY A 6 23.06 -13.34 55.59
C GLY A 6 24.00 -13.84 54.50
N GLN A 7 23.66 -14.98 53.90
CA GLN A 7 24.27 -15.45 52.68
C GLN A 7 23.61 -14.68 51.53
N SER A 8 24.21 -13.57 51.14
CA SER A 8 23.88 -12.87 49.90
C SER A 8 24.39 -13.71 48.73
N CYS A 9 23.50 -14.50 48.12
CA CYS A 9 23.71 -15.01 46.76
C CYS A 9 23.64 -13.82 45.80
N GLU A 10 24.78 -13.15 45.60
CA GLU A 10 25.02 -12.36 44.41
C GLU A 10 25.15 -13.34 43.23
N HIS A 11 24.02 -13.62 42.57
CA HIS A 11 24.08 -14.10 41.19
C HIS A 11 24.53 -12.90 40.34
N GLU A 12 25.83 -12.73 40.13
CA GLU A 12 26.33 -11.96 38.99
C GLU A 12 25.71 -12.58 37.73
N ALA A 13 24.68 -11.92 37.21
CA ALA A 13 24.06 -12.33 35.97
C ALA A 13 25.12 -12.23 34.86
N PHE A 14 25.42 -13.35 34.22
CA PHE A 14 26.31 -13.39 33.05
C PHE A 14 25.78 -12.43 32.00
N ILE A 15 26.46 -11.30 31.79
CA ILE A 15 26.16 -10.33 30.73
C ILE A 15 26.82 -10.87 29.45
N PRO A 16 26.05 -11.24 28.40
CA PRO A 16 26.62 -11.70 27.15
C PRO A 16 27.44 -10.61 26.46
N ASP A 17 28.59 -10.99 25.90
CA ASP A 17 29.43 -10.10 25.08
C ASP A 17 28.86 -10.01 23.66
N PHE A 18 27.91 -9.09 23.49
CA PHE A 18 27.25 -8.86 22.21
C PHE A 18 28.17 -8.28 21.15
N GLN A 19 29.17 -7.48 21.52
CA GLN A 19 30.14 -6.93 20.56
C GLN A 19 30.90 -8.07 19.87
N ARG A 20 31.39 -9.04 20.66
CA ARG A 20 32.09 -10.20 20.10
C ARG A 20 31.20 -11.05 19.19
N LYS A 21 29.89 -11.13 19.47
CA LYS A 21 28.93 -11.83 18.62
C LYS A 21 28.74 -11.10 17.27
N ILE A 22 28.61 -9.78 17.30
CA ILE A 22 28.54 -8.93 16.10
C ILE A 22 29.83 -9.04 15.29
N ASP A 23 31.00 -9.02 15.94
CA ASP A 23 32.30 -9.19 15.28
C ASP A 23 32.41 -10.56 14.60
N ALA A 24 31.89 -11.62 15.21
CA ALA A 24 31.87 -12.96 14.60
C ALA A 24 30.99 -13.03 13.35
N ILE A 25 29.87 -12.31 13.33
CA ILE A 25 28.96 -12.22 12.17
C ILE A 25 29.64 -11.44 11.04
N THR A 26 30.17 -10.26 11.33
CA THR A 26 30.77 -9.36 10.32
C THR A 26 32.10 -9.87 9.77
N SER A 27 32.85 -10.64 10.56
CA SER A 27 34.14 -11.22 10.14
C SER A 27 34.03 -12.54 9.39
N ARG A 28 32.81 -12.99 9.07
CA ARG A 28 32.55 -14.21 8.31
C ARG A 28 33.26 -14.17 6.95
N SER A 29 34.01 -15.21 6.63
CA SER A 29 34.63 -15.37 5.31
C SER A 29 33.61 -15.85 4.28
N LEU A 30 33.66 -15.23 3.10
CA LEU A 30 32.96 -15.67 1.92
C LEU A 30 33.66 -16.89 1.33
N THR A 31 32.90 -17.92 0.99
CA THR A 31 33.34 -19.09 0.23
C THR A 31 32.37 -19.37 -0.91
N PRO A 32 32.78 -20.13 -1.93
CA PRO A 32 31.86 -20.58 -2.97
C PRO A 32 30.64 -21.33 -2.45
N GLU A 33 30.73 -22.05 -1.34
CA GLU A 33 29.60 -22.78 -0.76
C GLU A 33 28.56 -21.86 -0.14
N ASN A 34 29.01 -20.75 0.46
CA ASN A 34 28.13 -19.86 1.20
C ASN A 34 27.71 -18.62 0.41
N ILE A 35 28.26 -18.32 -0.78
CA ILE A 35 27.94 -17.08 -1.51
C ILE A 35 26.43 -16.80 -1.63
N ASN A 36 25.60 -17.82 -1.82
CA ASN A 36 24.15 -17.65 -1.98
C ASN A 36 23.42 -17.32 -0.67
N THR A 37 24.02 -17.64 0.48
CA THR A 37 23.42 -17.41 1.81
C THR A 37 24.28 -16.49 2.69
N TYR A 38 25.45 -16.06 2.21
CA TYR A 38 26.52 -15.42 2.98
C TYR A 38 26.05 -14.19 3.74
N ALA A 39 25.41 -13.26 3.04
CA ALA A 39 24.90 -12.02 3.61
C ALA A 39 23.51 -12.21 4.26
N ASP A 40 22.67 -13.09 3.72
CA ASP A 40 21.33 -13.35 4.26
C ASP A 40 21.39 -14.01 5.64
N GLU A 41 22.19 -15.07 5.80
CA GLU A 41 22.42 -15.69 7.11
C GLU A 41 23.07 -14.72 8.10
N ALA A 42 23.96 -13.84 7.64
CA ALA A 42 24.58 -12.85 8.51
C ALA A 42 23.60 -11.77 8.95
N LEU A 43 22.66 -11.39 8.08
CA LEU A 43 21.58 -10.46 8.39
C LEU A 43 20.64 -11.08 9.43
N ASP A 44 20.22 -12.33 9.21
CA ASP A 44 19.37 -13.08 10.14
C ASP A 44 20.03 -13.22 11.51
N ASP A 45 21.33 -13.54 11.56
CA ASP A 45 22.08 -13.65 12.81
C ASP A 45 22.20 -12.30 13.52
N LEU A 46 22.37 -11.20 12.79
CA LEU A 46 22.47 -9.85 13.37
C LEU A 46 21.12 -9.37 13.89
N VAL A 47 20.03 -9.60 13.14
CA VAL A 47 18.65 -9.33 13.59
C VAL A 47 18.32 -10.16 14.82
N GLY A 48 18.68 -11.44 14.82
CA GLY A 48 18.50 -12.31 15.99
C GLY A 48 19.30 -11.83 17.21
N THR A 49 20.50 -11.27 16.98
CA THR A 49 21.32 -10.65 18.03
C THR A 49 20.65 -9.40 18.60
N VAL A 50 20.08 -8.53 17.75
CA VAL A 50 19.31 -7.35 18.19
C VAL A 50 18.10 -7.76 19.02
N GLN A 51 17.34 -8.76 18.57
CA GLN A 51 16.18 -9.28 19.31
C GLN A 51 16.57 -9.88 20.68
N GLU A 52 17.72 -10.55 20.76
CA GLU A 52 18.27 -11.06 22.01
C GLU A 52 18.65 -9.92 22.96
N ILE A 53 19.29 -8.87 22.45
CA ILE A 53 19.65 -7.66 23.21
C ILE A 53 18.39 -7.03 23.83
N THR A 54 17.35 -6.77 23.02
CA THR A 54 16.11 -6.17 23.50
C THR A 54 15.41 -7.06 24.53
N ALA A 55 15.35 -8.37 24.28
CA ALA A 55 14.70 -9.32 25.19
C ALA A 55 15.42 -9.46 26.55
N LEU A 56 16.76 -9.34 26.58
CA LEU A 56 17.51 -9.30 27.84
C LEU A 56 17.36 -7.95 28.54
N TYR A 57 17.29 -6.85 27.80
CA TYR A 57 17.02 -5.52 28.34
C TYR A 57 15.65 -5.44 29.04
N ASP A 58 14.62 -6.04 28.45
CA ASP A 58 13.26 -6.09 29.01
C ASP A 58 13.14 -6.86 30.33
N ARG A 59 14.10 -7.75 30.62
CA ARG A 59 14.15 -8.50 31.88
C ARG A 59 14.83 -7.72 33.00
N GLN A 60 15.44 -6.58 32.69
CA GLN A 60 16.05 -5.71 33.68
C GLN A 60 14.99 -4.74 34.24
N PRO A 61 15.18 -4.21 35.46
CA PRO A 61 14.33 -3.15 36.01
C PRO A 61 14.61 -1.81 35.30
N THR A 62 14.19 -1.70 34.04
CA THR A 62 14.47 -0.56 33.14
C THR A 62 13.21 0.25 32.85
N ILE A 63 13.40 1.45 32.28
CA ILE A 63 12.30 2.35 31.90
C ILE A 63 11.60 1.78 30.67
N SER A 64 10.27 1.72 30.71
CA SER A 64 9.46 1.31 29.57
C SER A 64 9.33 2.47 28.57
N PHE A 65 9.57 2.20 27.29
CA PHE A 65 9.48 3.18 26.20
C PHE A 65 8.25 2.89 25.32
N GLU A 66 7.59 3.93 24.82
CA GLU A 66 6.39 3.81 23.97
C GLU A 66 6.74 3.47 22.50
N GLY A 67 7.98 3.73 22.05
CA GLY A 67 8.44 3.51 20.67
C GLY A 67 9.55 2.47 20.53
N GLY A 68 9.46 1.61 19.52
CA GLY A 68 10.41 0.51 19.28
C GLY A 68 11.85 0.96 19.01
N ALA A 69 12.06 2.07 18.28
CA ALA A 69 13.40 2.57 17.98
C ALA A 69 14.12 3.16 19.22
N GLU A 70 13.38 3.88 20.07
CA GLU A 70 13.91 4.43 21.32
C GLU A 70 14.24 3.31 22.32
N HIS A 71 13.42 2.26 22.32
CA HIS A 71 13.65 1.04 23.11
C HIS A 71 14.91 0.29 22.68
N GLU A 72 15.10 0.05 21.37
CA GLU A 72 16.31 -0.57 20.83
C GLU A 72 17.56 0.25 21.16
N GLN A 73 17.49 1.57 20.99
CA GLN A 73 18.61 2.47 21.31
C GLN A 73 18.98 2.43 22.80
N ALA A 74 18.00 2.37 23.70
CA ALA A 74 18.23 2.22 25.12
C ALA A 74 18.84 0.84 25.46
N ALA A 75 18.39 -0.23 24.81
CA ALA A 75 18.93 -1.57 24.97
C ALA A 75 20.41 -1.64 24.52
N PHE A 76 20.74 -1.07 23.35
CA PHE A 76 22.13 -1.02 22.86
C PHE A 76 23.03 -0.26 23.82
N ALA A 77 22.61 0.93 24.27
CA ALA A 77 23.38 1.74 25.21
C ALA A 77 23.63 1.02 26.54
N TYR A 78 22.64 0.26 27.04
CA TYR A 78 22.78 -0.53 28.26
C TYR A 78 23.87 -1.61 28.17
N PHE A 79 24.00 -2.26 27.01
CA PHE A 79 25.04 -3.27 26.76
C PHE A 79 26.34 -2.68 26.18
N GLY A 80 26.50 -1.35 26.19
CA GLY A 80 27.72 -0.68 25.73
C GLY A 80 27.92 -0.71 24.21
N LEU A 81 26.84 -0.90 23.45
CA LEU A 81 26.85 -0.89 21.99
C LEU A 81 26.38 0.46 21.45
N ASN A 82 26.95 0.87 20.31
CA ASN A 82 26.49 2.06 19.60
C ASN A 82 25.40 1.68 18.59
N ALA A 83 24.20 2.23 18.81
CA ALA A 83 23.05 2.02 17.93
C ALA A 83 23.37 2.37 16.46
N THR A 84 24.13 3.45 16.24
CA THR A 84 24.50 3.90 14.89
C THR A 84 25.38 2.88 14.17
N ASP A 85 26.29 2.23 14.90
CA ASP A 85 27.20 1.23 14.34
C ASP A 85 26.47 -0.07 14.00
N ILE A 86 25.52 -0.49 14.84
CA ILE A 86 24.66 -1.65 14.59
C ILE A 86 23.78 -1.41 13.38
N GLU A 87 23.11 -0.26 13.31
CA GLU A 87 22.26 0.11 12.18
C GLU A 87 23.05 0.18 10.88
N ALA A 88 24.22 0.82 10.90
CA ALA A 88 25.10 0.88 9.73
C ALA A 88 25.57 -0.51 9.29
N THR A 89 25.81 -1.41 10.25
CA THR A 89 26.16 -2.80 9.97
C THR A 89 25.00 -3.58 9.35
N LEU A 90 23.78 -3.44 9.89
CA LEU A 90 22.57 -4.05 9.32
C LEU A 90 22.34 -3.59 7.88
N ASP A 91 22.37 -2.28 7.64
CA ASP A 91 22.20 -1.69 6.31
C ASP A 91 23.24 -2.22 5.32
N HIS A 92 24.50 -2.27 5.75
CA HIS A 92 25.60 -2.77 4.93
C HIS A 92 25.44 -4.24 4.55
N ILE A 93 25.08 -5.09 5.51
CA ILE A 93 24.84 -6.52 5.24
C ILE A 93 23.62 -6.68 4.31
N ALA A 94 22.56 -5.89 4.50
CA ALA A 94 21.38 -5.92 3.63
C ALA A 94 21.68 -5.47 2.18
N ASP A 95 22.53 -4.45 2.02
CA ASP A 95 23.02 -4.01 0.72
C ASP A 95 23.83 -5.13 0.04
N LYS A 96 24.73 -5.79 0.78
CA LYS A 96 25.48 -6.96 0.28
C LYS A 96 24.58 -8.11 -0.15
N ALA A 97 23.53 -8.41 0.63
CA ALA A 97 22.55 -9.44 0.27
C ALA A 97 21.84 -9.10 -1.03
N THR A 98 21.41 -7.85 -1.19
CA THR A 98 20.76 -7.38 -2.43
C THR A 98 21.69 -7.50 -3.63
N GLU A 99 22.95 -7.10 -3.48
CA GLU A 99 23.95 -7.22 -4.53
C GLU A 99 24.18 -8.67 -4.96
N ILE A 100 24.40 -9.58 -4.00
CA ILE A 100 24.58 -11.02 -4.25
C ILE A 100 23.38 -11.62 -5.00
N ARG A 101 22.15 -11.26 -4.62
CA ARG A 101 20.95 -11.72 -5.34
C ARG A 101 20.87 -11.14 -6.76
N SER A 102 21.27 -9.88 -6.93
CA SER A 102 21.26 -9.22 -8.25
C SER A 102 22.28 -9.82 -9.22
N LEU A 103 23.37 -10.42 -8.72
CA LEU A 103 24.38 -11.07 -9.55
C LEU A 103 23.80 -12.20 -10.41
N ASP A 104 22.80 -12.94 -9.94
CA ASP A 104 22.20 -14.02 -10.73
C ASP A 104 21.55 -13.48 -12.01
N SER A 105 20.85 -12.36 -11.89
CA SER A 105 20.25 -11.67 -13.05
C SER A 105 21.33 -11.06 -13.94
N LEU A 106 22.37 -10.47 -13.35
CA LEU A 106 23.47 -9.88 -14.11
C LEU A 106 24.22 -10.94 -14.91
N MET A 107 24.53 -12.09 -14.32
CA MET A 107 25.20 -13.22 -14.96
C MET A 107 24.47 -13.67 -16.23
N GLN A 108 23.13 -13.71 -16.20
CA GLN A 108 22.33 -14.05 -17.39
C GLN A 108 22.48 -13.04 -18.53
N HIS A 109 22.77 -11.78 -18.23
CA HIS A 109 22.91 -10.70 -19.21
C HIS A 109 24.35 -10.55 -19.74
N ILE A 110 25.36 -10.77 -18.89
CA ILE A 110 26.76 -10.56 -19.26
C ILE A 110 27.41 -11.81 -19.87
N ALA A 111 26.87 -13.01 -19.60
CA ALA A 111 27.41 -14.25 -20.12
C ALA A 111 27.03 -14.43 -21.61
N VAL A 112 28.05 -14.43 -22.47
CA VAL A 112 27.89 -14.80 -23.86
C VAL A 112 27.95 -16.32 -23.95
N LYS A 113 26.87 -16.95 -24.39
CA LYS A 113 26.84 -18.40 -24.63
C LYS A 113 27.47 -18.72 -25.97
N THR A 114 28.31 -19.74 -26.00
CA THR A 114 28.87 -20.32 -27.22
C THR A 114 28.52 -21.79 -27.34
N ASP A 115 28.32 -22.28 -28.56
CA ASP A 115 28.15 -23.71 -28.85
C ASP A 115 29.47 -24.49 -28.70
N MET A 116 30.60 -23.79 -28.50
CA MET A 116 31.90 -24.41 -28.26
C MET A 116 31.97 -25.06 -26.88
N ILE A 117 32.43 -26.31 -26.86
CA ILE A 117 32.76 -27.03 -25.64
C ILE A 117 34.04 -26.41 -25.06
N ILE A 118 33.92 -25.72 -23.93
CA ILE A 118 35.08 -25.16 -23.20
C ILE A 118 35.44 -26.16 -22.10
N THR A 119 36.51 -26.93 -22.35
CA THR A 119 36.92 -28.01 -21.46
C THR A 119 38.43 -28.16 -21.40
N PRO A 120 39.02 -27.83 -20.24
CA PRO A 120 40.16 -28.56 -19.75
C PRO A 120 39.65 -29.97 -19.39
N SER A 121 39.51 -30.90 -20.34
CA SER A 121 39.27 -32.32 -20.06
C SER A 121 40.33 -33.12 -20.78
N ASN A 122 40.94 -34.10 -20.12
CA ASN A 122 41.83 -35.02 -20.81
C ASN A 122 40.94 -35.84 -21.72
N THR A 123 41.12 -35.71 -23.04
CA THR A 123 40.36 -36.41 -24.09
C THR A 123 40.69 -37.91 -24.15
N SER A 124 40.76 -38.54 -22.99
CA SER A 124 40.65 -39.98 -22.79
C SER A 124 39.41 -40.23 -21.94
N ASP A 125 38.27 -39.68 -22.35
CA ASP A 125 36.99 -40.12 -21.83
C ASP A 125 36.80 -41.56 -22.28
N THR A 126 37.09 -42.44 -21.33
CA THR A 126 36.79 -43.87 -21.33
C THR A 126 35.42 -44.09 -21.96
N VAL A 127 35.38 -44.82 -23.07
CA VAL A 127 34.16 -45.44 -23.58
C VAL A 127 33.47 -46.11 -22.37
N LEU A 128 32.24 -45.69 -22.07
CA LEU A 128 31.39 -46.28 -21.03
C LEU A 128 31.36 -47.81 -21.22
N SER A 129 32.20 -48.52 -20.48
CA SER A 129 32.06 -49.95 -20.25
C SER A 129 31.26 -50.12 -18.97
N ALA A 130 30.16 -50.87 -19.05
CA ALA A 130 29.30 -51.18 -17.91
C ALA A 130 30.10 -51.93 -16.83
N GLY A 131 30.68 -51.16 -15.90
CA GLY A 131 31.35 -51.64 -14.69
C GLY A 131 30.59 -51.15 -13.48
N SER A 132 30.54 -51.97 -12.43
CA SER A 132 29.75 -51.82 -11.20
C SER A 132 30.25 -50.71 -10.26
N GLY A 133 30.52 -49.52 -10.78
CA GLY A 133 30.83 -48.34 -9.99
C GLY A 133 29.56 -47.57 -9.64
N SER A 134 29.34 -47.30 -8.36
CA SER A 134 28.33 -46.34 -7.91
C SER A 134 28.72 -44.95 -8.41
N PHE A 135 28.00 -44.43 -9.39
CA PHE A 135 28.17 -43.07 -9.89
C PHE A 135 27.48 -42.11 -8.92
N SER A 136 28.23 -41.24 -8.24
CA SER A 136 27.68 -40.13 -7.47
C SER A 136 27.71 -38.87 -8.34
N GLU A 137 26.58 -38.19 -8.50
CA GLU A 137 26.53 -36.89 -9.18
C GLU A 137 27.47 -35.89 -8.51
N SER A 138 28.28 -35.19 -9.31
CA SER A 138 29.19 -34.15 -8.83
C SER A 138 28.39 -32.95 -8.32
N ARG A 139 28.79 -32.41 -7.16
CA ARG A 139 28.11 -31.27 -6.51
C ARG A 139 28.38 -29.96 -7.24
N TYR A 140 27.36 -29.10 -7.31
CA TYR A 140 27.48 -27.72 -7.80
C TYR A 140 28.03 -26.78 -6.70
N VAL A 141 29.00 -25.96 -7.06
CA VAL A 141 29.68 -24.97 -6.22
C VAL A 141 29.81 -23.66 -7.01
N PRO A 142 29.09 -22.57 -6.68
CA PRO A 142 29.01 -21.34 -7.49
C PRO A 142 30.29 -20.47 -7.44
N ARG A 143 31.37 -20.97 -8.03
CA ARG A 143 32.68 -20.31 -8.09
C ARG A 143 32.68 -19.13 -9.06
N LEU A 144 31.96 -19.21 -10.17
CA LEU A 144 31.82 -18.08 -11.11
C LEU A 144 31.14 -16.90 -10.39
N LYS A 145 30.01 -17.13 -9.71
CA LYS A 145 29.32 -16.09 -8.95
C LYS A 145 30.22 -15.47 -7.88
N THR A 146 30.97 -16.32 -7.15
CA THR A 146 31.94 -15.88 -6.13
C THR A 146 33.04 -15.01 -6.73
N LEU A 147 33.62 -15.41 -7.86
CA LEU A 147 34.63 -14.63 -8.59
C LEU A 147 34.08 -13.26 -9.00
N LEU A 148 32.89 -13.21 -9.61
CA LEU A 148 32.26 -11.95 -10.04
C LEU A 148 31.98 -11.01 -8.86
N PHE A 149 31.53 -11.55 -7.73
CA PHE A 149 31.38 -10.77 -6.49
C PHE A 149 32.71 -10.20 -5.99
N VAL A 150 33.78 -11.01 -5.98
CA VAL A 150 35.13 -10.54 -5.60
C VAL A 150 35.63 -9.45 -6.54
N LEU A 151 35.42 -9.60 -7.86
CA LEU A 151 35.86 -8.61 -8.86
C LEU A 151 35.19 -7.25 -8.67
N SER A 152 33.87 -7.23 -8.47
CA SER A 152 33.12 -5.99 -8.24
C SER A 152 33.47 -5.33 -6.91
N ASN A 153 33.75 -6.10 -5.86
CA ASN A 153 33.93 -5.57 -4.51
C ASN A 153 35.38 -5.25 -4.12
N SER A 154 36.34 -6.04 -4.60
CA SER A 154 37.76 -5.90 -4.25
C SER A 154 38.58 -5.21 -5.34
N PHE A 155 38.15 -5.30 -6.61
CA PHE A 155 38.92 -4.82 -7.77
C PHE A 155 38.24 -3.68 -8.53
N ASP A 156 37.06 -3.23 -8.08
CA ASP A 156 36.30 -2.13 -8.70
C ASP A 156 36.00 -2.38 -10.19
N ILE A 157 35.74 -3.64 -10.53
CA ILE A 157 35.44 -4.05 -11.90
C ILE A 157 33.95 -3.87 -12.18
N GLU A 158 33.64 -3.06 -13.19
CA GLU A 158 32.28 -2.93 -13.71
C GLU A 158 31.93 -4.14 -14.57
N LEU A 159 31.23 -5.12 -13.97
CA LEU A 159 30.92 -6.41 -14.59
C LEU A 159 30.10 -6.31 -15.89
N SER A 160 29.32 -5.23 -16.06
CA SER A 160 28.50 -5.00 -17.25
C SER A 160 29.26 -4.34 -18.40
N ASN A 161 30.50 -3.92 -18.17
CA ASN A 161 31.34 -3.26 -19.16
C ASN A 161 32.28 -4.28 -19.83
N PRO A 162 32.06 -4.61 -21.13
CA PRO A 162 32.86 -5.63 -21.82
C PRO A 162 34.35 -5.30 -21.94
N SER A 163 34.73 -4.03 -21.75
CA SER A 163 36.14 -3.61 -21.75
C SER A 163 36.86 -3.95 -20.44
N GLN A 164 36.11 -4.20 -19.36
CA GLN A 164 36.65 -4.55 -18.04
C GLN A 164 36.41 -6.02 -17.68
N CYS A 165 35.25 -6.56 -18.04
CA CYS A 165 34.88 -7.95 -17.77
C CYS A 165 34.07 -8.52 -18.93
N LEU A 166 34.54 -9.64 -19.49
CA LEU A 166 33.81 -10.42 -20.48
C LEU A 166 33.69 -11.86 -19.97
N VAL A 167 32.48 -12.41 -19.99
CA VAL A 167 32.21 -13.79 -19.57
C VAL A 167 31.74 -14.59 -20.78
N LEU A 168 32.50 -15.62 -21.14
CA LEU A 168 32.16 -16.59 -22.18
C LEU A 168 31.82 -17.92 -21.53
N THR A 169 30.60 -18.41 -21.73
CA THR A 169 30.11 -19.68 -21.18
C THR A 169 30.13 -20.75 -22.25
N GLY A 170 30.87 -21.83 -22.02
CA GLY A 170 30.94 -22.98 -22.92
C GLY A 170 29.69 -23.85 -22.90
N ALA A 171 29.60 -24.76 -23.86
CA ALA A 171 28.61 -25.84 -23.89
C ALA A 171 29.11 -27.10 -23.17
N VAL A 172 28.17 -27.95 -22.76
CA VAL A 172 28.43 -29.32 -22.25
C VAL A 172 27.76 -30.29 -23.23
N SER A 173 28.42 -31.40 -23.57
CA SER A 173 27.83 -32.43 -24.43
C SER A 173 27.34 -33.64 -23.62
N ASP A 174 26.34 -34.35 -24.12
CA ASP A 174 25.71 -35.52 -23.48
C ASP A 174 26.67 -36.70 -23.21
N TYR A 175 27.87 -36.71 -23.81
CA TYR A 175 28.88 -37.75 -23.64
C TYR A 175 29.92 -37.44 -22.56
N MET A 176 29.83 -36.27 -21.94
CA MET A 176 30.77 -35.84 -20.91
C MET A 176 30.34 -36.32 -19.52
N MET A 177 31.33 -36.65 -18.70
CA MET A 177 31.14 -37.01 -17.28
C MET A 177 30.75 -35.83 -16.38
N ARG A 178 30.76 -34.61 -16.94
CA ARG A 178 30.58 -33.33 -16.25
C ARG A 178 29.28 -32.68 -16.67
N ASN A 179 28.59 -32.05 -15.72
CA ASN A 179 27.29 -31.40 -15.93
C ASN A 179 27.37 -29.88 -16.09
N GLU A 180 28.46 -29.22 -15.65
CA GLU A 180 28.63 -27.76 -15.74
C GLU A 180 29.76 -27.36 -16.71
N PRO A 181 29.64 -26.31 -17.54
CA PRO A 181 30.71 -25.89 -18.43
C PRO A 181 31.82 -25.12 -17.69
N TYR A 182 33.02 -25.06 -18.29
CA TYR A 182 33.95 -23.98 -17.91
C TYR A 182 33.48 -22.67 -18.53
N ASN A 183 33.71 -21.61 -17.78
CA ASN A 183 33.50 -20.24 -18.19
C ASN A 183 34.86 -19.56 -18.30
N LEU A 184 35.09 -18.82 -19.37
CA LEU A 184 36.25 -17.96 -19.52
C LEU A 184 35.85 -16.53 -19.13
N VAL A 185 36.50 -16.00 -18.10
CA VAL A 185 36.35 -14.62 -17.65
C VAL A 185 37.60 -13.85 -18.06
N SER A 186 37.46 -12.97 -19.05
CA SER A 186 38.53 -12.08 -19.51
C SER A 186 38.47 -10.77 -18.74
N LEU A 187 39.62 -10.37 -18.17
CA LEU A 187 39.77 -9.19 -17.31
C LEU A 187 40.91 -8.31 -17.87
N PRO A 188 40.66 -7.52 -18.93
CA PRO A 188 41.71 -6.75 -19.59
C PRO A 188 42.40 -5.74 -18.67
N THR A 189 41.64 -5.09 -17.77
CA THR A 189 42.17 -4.09 -16.83
C THR A 189 43.13 -4.68 -15.80
N LEU A 190 42.98 -5.97 -15.47
CA LEU A 190 43.86 -6.68 -14.54
C LEU A 190 44.96 -7.48 -15.26
N ASN A 191 44.98 -7.49 -16.60
CA ASN A 191 45.85 -8.37 -17.38
C ASN A 191 45.67 -9.86 -16.99
N ARG A 192 44.41 -10.30 -16.80
CA ARG A 192 44.07 -11.68 -16.39
C ARG A 192 43.08 -12.33 -17.34
N GLU A 193 43.22 -13.64 -17.50
CA GLU A 193 42.22 -14.54 -18.08
C GLU A 193 41.95 -15.67 -17.06
N VAL A 194 40.67 -15.98 -16.78
CA VAL A 194 40.30 -16.97 -15.76
C VAL A 194 39.38 -18.03 -16.33
N LEU A 195 39.79 -19.30 -16.29
CA LEU A 195 38.94 -20.45 -16.56
C LEU A 195 38.37 -20.99 -15.25
N VAL A 196 37.06 -20.87 -15.06
CA VAL A 196 36.34 -21.27 -13.84
C VAL A 196 35.20 -22.24 -14.15
N CYS A 197 35.04 -23.25 -13.30
CA CYS A 197 34.00 -24.27 -13.42
C CYS A 197 33.30 -24.44 -12.08
N ASP A 198 31.97 -24.49 -12.10
CA ASP A 198 31.12 -24.59 -10.92
C ASP A 198 30.92 -26.04 -10.45
N GLU A 199 31.35 -27.04 -11.22
CA GLU A 199 31.36 -28.43 -10.75
C GLU A 199 32.51 -28.72 -9.76
N GLU A 200 32.17 -29.37 -8.64
CA GLU A 200 33.13 -29.86 -7.63
C GLU A 200 34.21 -30.78 -8.25
N GLY A 201 35.44 -30.71 -7.73
CA GLY A 201 36.58 -31.49 -8.23
C GLY A 201 37.33 -30.87 -9.42
N ASN A 202 36.73 -29.92 -10.15
CA ASN A 202 37.43 -29.15 -11.17
C ASN A 202 38.29 -28.02 -10.56
N ALA A 203 39.39 -27.64 -11.21
CA ALA A 203 40.27 -26.55 -10.77
C ALA A 203 39.91 -25.25 -11.49
N THR A 204 40.21 -24.11 -10.87
CA THR A 204 40.18 -22.81 -11.54
C THR A 204 41.58 -22.49 -12.06
N PHE A 205 41.71 -22.01 -13.28
CA PHE A 205 43.00 -21.61 -13.85
C PHE A 205 43.01 -20.09 -14.05
N ILE A 206 44.04 -19.42 -13.56
CA ILE A 206 44.23 -17.98 -13.67
C ILE A 206 45.49 -17.77 -14.49
N PHE A 207 45.42 -16.97 -15.55
CA PHE A 207 46.55 -16.72 -16.45
C PHE A 207 46.88 -15.23 -16.51
N ASP A 208 48.16 -14.93 -16.73
CA ASP A 208 48.62 -13.60 -17.11
C ASP A 208 48.40 -13.40 -18.61
N LYS A 209 47.54 -12.45 -18.98
CA LYS A 209 47.12 -12.27 -20.37
C LYS A 209 48.28 -11.90 -21.29
N GLN A 210 49.15 -10.98 -20.87
CA GLN A 210 50.35 -10.63 -21.63
C GLN A 210 51.27 -11.82 -21.87
N THR A 211 51.36 -12.76 -20.91
CA THR A 211 52.17 -13.96 -21.06
C THR A 211 51.55 -14.96 -22.04
N LEU A 212 50.21 -15.11 -22.03
CA LEU A 212 49.49 -15.86 -23.06
C LEU A 212 49.74 -15.29 -24.47
N GLU A 213 49.67 -13.96 -24.62
CA GLU A 213 49.93 -13.26 -25.88
C GLU A 213 51.37 -13.48 -26.38
N LYS A 214 52.36 -13.38 -25.50
CA LYS A 214 53.77 -13.68 -25.82
C LYS A 214 53.97 -15.14 -26.28
N ALA A 215 53.22 -16.06 -25.70
CA ALA A 215 53.21 -17.48 -26.08
C ALA A 215 52.36 -17.77 -27.33
N SER A 216 51.77 -16.76 -27.97
CA SER A 216 50.84 -16.91 -29.10
C SER A 216 49.67 -17.85 -28.76
N ILE A 217 49.18 -17.79 -27.53
CA ILE A 217 47.96 -18.45 -27.08
C ILE A 217 46.83 -17.42 -27.13
N THR A 218 46.03 -17.52 -28.20
CA THR A 218 44.83 -16.68 -28.36
C THR A 218 43.69 -17.17 -27.48
N HIS A 219 42.65 -16.35 -27.33
CA HIS A 219 41.42 -16.70 -26.61
C HIS A 219 40.80 -18.01 -27.14
N ASP A 220 40.67 -18.13 -28.46
CA ASP A 220 40.14 -19.33 -29.13
C ASP A 220 41.00 -20.57 -28.86
N ARG A 221 42.33 -20.40 -28.81
CA ARG A 221 43.24 -21.51 -28.50
C ARG A 221 43.08 -21.92 -27.03
N LEU A 222 43.04 -20.96 -26.12
CA LEU A 222 42.93 -21.21 -24.68
C LEU A 222 41.68 -22.03 -24.33
N ILE A 223 40.52 -21.70 -24.91
CA ILE A 223 39.25 -22.42 -24.63
C ILE A 223 39.20 -23.84 -25.20
N THR A 224 40.12 -24.21 -26.11
CA THR A 224 40.22 -25.55 -26.71
C THR A 224 41.34 -26.41 -26.11
N MET A 225 42.13 -25.88 -25.18
CA MET A 225 43.20 -26.64 -24.52
C MET A 225 42.63 -27.58 -23.45
N ASP A 226 43.14 -28.82 -23.44
CA ASP A 226 42.87 -29.80 -22.38
C ASP A 226 43.70 -29.51 -21.10
N LYS A 227 43.44 -30.28 -20.02
CA LYS A 227 44.15 -30.09 -18.73
C LYS A 227 45.64 -30.36 -18.88
N ASP A 228 46.02 -31.34 -19.68
CA ASP A 228 47.43 -31.74 -19.87
C ASP A 228 48.22 -30.66 -20.65
N ALA A 229 47.62 -30.05 -21.68
CA ALA A 229 48.19 -28.94 -22.42
C ALA A 229 48.29 -27.68 -21.56
N ILE A 230 47.27 -27.39 -20.74
CA ILE A 230 47.35 -26.30 -19.75
C ILE A 230 48.44 -26.56 -18.73
N GLY A 231 48.53 -27.78 -18.17
CA GLY A 231 49.57 -28.17 -17.23
C GLY A 231 50.97 -28.00 -17.83
N THR A 232 51.19 -28.55 -19.02
CA THR A 232 52.47 -28.43 -19.76
C THR A 232 52.84 -26.97 -20.01
N PHE A 233 51.87 -26.12 -20.34
CA PHE A 233 52.09 -24.69 -20.55
C PHE A 233 52.52 -23.98 -19.26
N LEU A 234 51.83 -24.25 -18.14
CA LEU A 234 52.14 -23.65 -16.84
C LEU A 234 53.52 -24.11 -16.32
N ASP A 235 53.85 -25.39 -16.49
CA ASP A 235 55.15 -25.93 -16.09
C ASP A 235 56.30 -25.34 -16.91
N SER A 236 56.07 -25.11 -18.20
CA SER A 236 57.09 -24.55 -19.11
C SER A 236 57.24 -23.03 -19.00
N ASN A 237 56.27 -22.34 -18.39
CA ASN A 237 56.25 -20.88 -18.29
C ASN A 237 55.88 -20.46 -16.85
N PRO A 238 56.81 -20.55 -15.88
CA PRO A 238 56.55 -20.13 -14.52
C PRO A 238 56.11 -18.65 -14.45
N GLY A 239 55.05 -18.38 -13.71
CA GLY A 239 54.42 -17.04 -13.63
C GLY A 239 53.44 -16.72 -14.76
N ALA A 240 53.29 -17.58 -15.78
CA ALA A 240 52.27 -17.41 -16.83
C ALA A 240 50.84 -17.66 -16.34
N GLY A 241 50.70 -18.38 -15.24
CA GLY A 241 49.41 -18.67 -14.65
C GLY A 241 49.52 -19.54 -13.40
N HIS A 242 48.38 -19.89 -12.84
CA HIS A 242 48.28 -20.73 -11.66
C HIS A 242 47.05 -21.64 -11.73
N ARG A 243 47.24 -22.90 -11.36
CA ARG A 243 46.15 -23.88 -11.17
C ARG A 243 45.69 -23.85 -9.72
N LEU A 244 44.50 -23.31 -9.48
CA LEU A 244 43.88 -23.21 -8.15
C LEU A 244 42.85 -24.33 -7.93
N PRO A 245 43.19 -25.42 -7.20
CA PRO A 245 42.18 -26.37 -6.74
C PRO A 245 41.26 -25.71 -5.70
N TYR A 246 40.04 -26.23 -5.59
CA TYR A 246 39.10 -25.77 -4.57
C TYR A 246 39.62 -26.05 -3.15
N SER A 247 39.40 -25.10 -2.25
CA SER A 247 39.79 -25.18 -0.84
C SER A 247 38.96 -24.21 0.00
N LYS A 248 39.02 -24.33 1.34
CA LYS A 248 38.34 -23.38 2.24
C LYS A 248 38.83 -21.93 2.09
N SER A 249 40.06 -21.74 1.60
CA SER A 249 40.64 -20.41 1.34
C SER A 249 40.61 -20.02 -0.14
N PHE A 250 39.65 -20.56 -0.89
CA PHE A 250 39.52 -20.31 -2.32
C PHE A 250 39.37 -18.81 -2.62
N THR A 251 38.50 -18.11 -1.89
CA THR A 251 38.21 -16.69 -2.10
C THR A 251 39.44 -15.80 -1.83
N GLU A 252 40.18 -16.06 -0.75
CA GLU A 252 41.39 -15.30 -0.48
C GLU A 252 42.47 -15.59 -1.53
N ARG A 253 42.63 -16.86 -1.93
CA ARG A 253 43.64 -17.26 -2.93
C ARG A 253 43.33 -16.70 -4.32
N ILE A 254 42.06 -16.68 -4.73
CA ILE A 254 41.70 -16.14 -6.04
C ILE A 254 41.93 -14.63 -6.08
N ALA A 255 41.61 -13.89 -4.99
CA ALA A 255 41.91 -12.47 -4.88
C ALA A 255 43.42 -12.22 -4.99
N SER A 256 44.25 -12.96 -4.25
CA SER A 256 45.71 -12.84 -4.35
C SER A 256 46.24 -13.10 -5.75
N LEU A 257 45.71 -14.11 -6.46
CA LEU A 257 46.13 -14.46 -7.82
C LEU A 257 45.68 -13.44 -8.88
N LEU A 258 44.55 -12.77 -8.66
CA LEU A 258 44.11 -11.66 -9.51
C LEU A 258 45.07 -10.47 -9.39
N GLU A 259 45.55 -10.16 -8.18
CA GLU A 259 46.58 -9.12 -7.96
C GLU A 259 47.92 -9.52 -8.57
N SER A 260 48.44 -10.70 -8.20
CA SER A 260 49.77 -11.14 -8.62
C SER A 260 49.85 -12.65 -8.76
N ILE A 261 50.35 -13.12 -9.91
CA ILE A 261 50.65 -14.53 -10.13
C ILE A 261 52.07 -14.80 -9.60
N PRO A 262 52.24 -15.71 -8.62
CA PRO A 262 53.57 -16.03 -8.11
C PRO A 262 54.44 -16.66 -9.19
N GLY A 263 55.72 -16.30 -9.21
CA GLY A 263 56.75 -17.02 -9.95
C GLY A 263 57.05 -18.40 -9.34
N ASP A 264 57.88 -19.17 -10.03
CA ASP A 264 58.15 -20.58 -9.73
C ASP A 264 58.32 -20.88 -8.23
N GLY A 265 57.52 -21.83 -7.71
CA GLY A 265 57.61 -22.35 -6.35
C GLY A 265 57.25 -21.41 -5.19
N SER A 266 56.83 -20.16 -5.44
CA SER A 266 56.46 -19.23 -4.36
C SER A 266 55.05 -19.52 -3.83
N GLU A 267 54.89 -19.62 -2.51
CA GLU A 267 53.56 -19.75 -1.89
C GLU A 267 52.70 -18.52 -2.19
N ILE A 268 51.40 -18.74 -2.46
CA ILE A 268 50.44 -17.65 -2.60
C ILE A 268 50.36 -16.92 -1.27
N ALA A 269 50.73 -15.64 -1.24
CA ALA A 269 50.50 -14.79 -0.10
C ALA A 269 48.99 -14.61 0.11
N VAL A 270 48.42 -15.32 1.08
CA VAL A 270 46.98 -15.26 1.38
C VAL A 270 46.72 -14.06 2.30
N SER A 271 46.07 -13.03 1.76
CA SER A 271 45.54 -11.94 2.60
C SER A 271 44.21 -12.39 3.20
N THR A 272 44.16 -12.46 4.53
CA THR A 272 42.97 -12.86 5.31
C THR A 272 41.83 -11.83 5.26
N ARG A 273 42.08 -10.64 4.70
CA ARG A 273 41.06 -9.58 4.55
C ARG A 273 40.24 -9.70 3.25
N SER A 274 40.77 -10.41 2.26
CA SER A 274 40.23 -10.45 0.88
C SER A 274 38.95 -11.26 0.71
N ALA A 275 38.50 -11.97 1.74
CA ALA A 275 37.28 -12.76 1.73
C ALA A 275 36.22 -12.29 2.74
N LYS A 276 36.48 -11.21 3.49
CA LYS A 276 35.53 -10.72 4.50
C LYS A 276 34.83 -9.47 3.97
N PHE A 277 33.58 -9.57 3.55
CA PHE A 277 32.87 -8.45 2.90
C PHE A 277 31.82 -7.78 3.80
N LEU A 278 31.57 -8.31 4.99
CA LEU A 278 30.54 -7.80 5.90
C LEU A 278 31.05 -6.80 6.95
N GLU A 279 32.36 -6.60 7.08
CA GLU A 279 32.90 -5.60 8.02
C GLU A 279 32.73 -4.17 7.44
N LEU A 280 31.92 -3.34 8.10
CA LEU A 280 32.38 -2.07 8.68
C LEU A 280 33.72 -1.48 8.21
N LYS A 281 33.81 -0.47 7.34
CA LYS A 281 35.04 0.37 7.27
C LYS A 281 34.72 1.77 7.79
N GLU A 282 35.54 2.27 8.72
CA GLU A 282 35.38 3.59 9.36
C GLU A 282 35.20 4.69 8.29
N ILE A 283 34.04 5.36 8.35
CA ILE A 283 33.75 6.57 7.58
C ILE A 283 34.13 7.75 8.50
N PRO A 284 34.83 8.77 8.03
CA PRO A 284 34.97 10.02 8.79
C PRO A 284 33.58 10.54 9.21
N ASP A 285 33.41 10.88 10.49
CA ASP A 285 32.10 11.23 11.10
C ASP A 285 31.33 12.34 10.36
N ASP A 286 32.03 13.20 9.61
CA ASP A 286 31.48 14.33 8.87
C ASP A 286 30.91 13.96 7.49
N LEU A 287 31.30 12.80 6.94
CA LEU A 287 30.87 12.30 5.63
C LEU A 287 29.77 11.26 5.79
N LYS A 288 28.66 11.43 5.06
CA LYS A 288 27.54 10.49 5.10
C LYS A 288 27.27 9.91 3.73
N THR A 289 26.89 8.63 3.69
CA THR A 289 26.42 7.98 2.47
C THR A 289 25.09 8.57 2.00
N ARG A 290 24.67 8.20 0.78
CA ARG A 290 23.34 8.53 0.25
C ARG A 290 22.22 8.06 1.19
N ASN A 291 22.35 6.85 1.72
CA ASN A 291 21.34 6.24 2.60
C ASN A 291 21.32 6.94 3.96
N ALA A 292 22.49 7.24 4.53
CA ALA A 292 22.57 7.99 5.79
C ALA A 292 22.01 9.42 5.65
N THR A 293 22.22 10.07 4.50
CA THR A 293 21.62 11.38 4.18
C THR A 293 20.10 11.27 4.02
N ALA A 294 19.61 10.20 3.39
CA ALA A 294 18.17 9.96 3.23
C ALA A 294 17.47 9.74 4.57
N LYS A 295 18.11 8.95 5.46
CA LYS A 295 17.62 8.68 6.82
C LYS A 295 17.59 9.94 7.67
N GLU A 296 18.65 10.77 7.63
CA GLU A 296 18.69 12.07 8.31
C GLU A 296 17.53 12.99 7.91
N LEU A 297 17.07 12.88 6.66
CA LEU A 297 16.00 13.69 6.10
C LEU A 297 14.62 13.02 6.15
N ASP A 298 14.48 11.82 6.74
CA ASP A 298 13.26 10.98 6.73
C ASP A 298 12.67 10.80 5.30
N ILE A 299 13.51 10.55 4.29
CA ILE A 299 13.08 10.34 2.89
C ILE A 299 13.70 9.09 2.29
N SER A 300 13.23 8.69 1.10
CA SER A 300 13.82 7.55 0.39
C SER A 300 15.19 7.91 -0.21
N HIS A 301 16.10 6.93 -0.24
CA HIS A 301 17.41 7.09 -0.90
C HIS A 301 17.29 7.44 -2.39
N ASN A 302 16.17 7.05 -3.04
CA ASN A 302 15.86 7.41 -4.43
C ASN A 302 15.53 8.91 -4.57
N ALA A 303 14.93 9.55 -3.57
CA ALA A 303 14.74 10.99 -3.58
C ALA A 303 16.09 11.72 -3.49
N VAL A 304 17.00 11.23 -2.64
CA VAL A 304 18.38 11.75 -2.58
C VAL A 304 19.11 11.52 -3.89
N LYS A 305 18.98 10.34 -4.52
CA LYS A 305 19.55 10.07 -5.84
C LYS A 305 19.05 11.08 -6.87
N LYS A 306 17.74 11.33 -6.93
CA LYS A 306 17.15 12.33 -7.83
C LYS A 306 17.69 13.74 -7.57
N ALA A 307 17.88 14.11 -6.31
CA ALA A 307 18.47 15.41 -5.95
C ALA A 307 19.91 15.52 -6.46
N VAL A 308 20.71 14.48 -6.27
CA VAL A 308 22.10 14.42 -6.75
C VAL A 308 22.17 14.47 -8.28
N ASP A 309 21.33 13.69 -8.97
CA ASP A 309 21.27 13.68 -10.44
C ASP A 309 20.84 15.05 -11.00
N ALA A 310 19.94 15.75 -10.30
CA ALA A 310 19.44 17.07 -10.71
C ALA A 310 20.42 18.21 -10.44
N LEU A 311 21.13 18.17 -9.30
CA LEU A 311 22.13 19.16 -8.93
C LEU A 311 23.42 18.98 -9.75
N GLY A 312 23.77 17.75 -10.12
CA GLY A 312 24.87 17.45 -11.03
C GLY A 312 26.16 18.20 -10.67
N THR A 313 26.59 19.11 -11.55
CA THR A 313 27.80 19.92 -11.37
C THR A 313 27.71 20.97 -10.26
N GLU A 314 26.50 21.39 -9.87
CA GLU A 314 26.28 22.37 -8.78
C GLU A 314 26.61 21.79 -7.40
N LEU A 315 26.62 20.45 -7.28
CA LEU A 315 27.02 19.75 -6.06
C LEU A 315 28.54 19.75 -5.82
N GLY A 316 29.33 20.17 -6.82
CA GLY A 316 30.77 20.04 -6.82
C GLY A 316 31.26 18.59 -6.99
N GLU A 317 32.53 18.36 -6.68
CA GLU A 317 33.14 17.02 -6.77
C GLU A 317 32.60 16.13 -5.65
N ILE A 318 31.95 15.03 -6.02
CA ILE A 318 31.41 14.06 -5.06
C ILE A 318 32.55 13.17 -4.60
N THR A 319 32.76 13.11 -3.28
CA THR A 319 33.80 12.26 -2.70
C THR A 319 33.37 10.80 -2.80
N MET A 320 34.23 9.97 -3.36
CA MET A 320 34.05 8.52 -3.37
C MET A 320 34.85 7.94 -2.21
N ALA A 321 34.16 7.56 -1.12
CA ALA A 321 34.83 6.87 -0.02
C ALA A 321 35.03 5.41 -0.38
N LYS A 322 36.21 4.87 -0.05
CA LYS A 322 36.53 3.46 -0.23
C LYS A 322 35.91 2.66 0.90
N PHE A 323 34.77 2.02 0.62
CA PHE A 323 34.21 0.99 1.48
C PHE A 323 34.94 -0.32 1.25
N LYS A 324 34.66 -1.32 2.09
CA LYS A 324 35.21 -2.67 1.95
C LYS A 324 34.73 -3.41 0.68
N ASN A 325 33.95 -2.74 -0.16
CA ASN A 325 33.08 -3.30 -1.18
C ASN A 325 32.94 -2.40 -2.42
N GLY A 326 33.97 -1.60 -2.68
CA GLY A 326 33.99 -0.62 -3.76
C GLY A 326 33.78 0.83 -3.29
N PRO A 327 34.04 1.79 -4.18
CA PRO A 327 33.85 3.20 -3.91
C PRO A 327 32.36 3.54 -3.87
N ALA A 328 31.90 4.21 -2.82
CA ALA A 328 30.54 4.76 -2.78
C ALA A 328 30.56 6.27 -2.53
N ALA A 329 29.60 6.95 -3.15
CA ALA A 329 29.42 8.39 -3.00
C ALA A 329 29.06 8.74 -1.55
N VAL A 330 29.91 9.57 -0.95
CA VAL A 330 29.68 10.20 0.35
C VAL A 330 29.60 11.70 0.18
N TYR A 331 28.77 12.32 1.01
CA TYR A 331 28.41 13.73 0.89
C TYR A 331 28.91 14.48 2.11
N SER A 332 29.65 15.56 1.86
CA SER A 332 30.04 16.52 2.89
C SER A 332 28.81 17.20 3.52
N PRO A 333 28.95 17.84 4.69
CA PRO A 333 27.88 18.63 5.28
C PRO A 333 27.30 19.68 4.31
N GLU A 334 28.15 20.33 3.52
CA GLU A 334 27.77 21.35 2.53
C GLU A 334 26.97 20.73 1.37
N GLN A 335 27.42 19.58 0.86
CA GLN A 335 26.72 18.85 -0.20
C GLN A 335 25.35 18.36 0.27
N ARG A 336 25.28 17.85 1.51
CA ARG A 336 24.01 17.46 2.15
C ARG A 336 23.08 18.64 2.32
N GLN A 337 23.61 19.82 2.66
CA GLN A 337 22.81 21.03 2.75
C GLN A 337 22.23 21.45 1.39
N ALA A 338 23.02 21.37 0.31
CA ALA A 338 22.54 21.63 -1.05
C ALA A 338 21.45 20.62 -1.48
N ILE A 339 21.68 19.32 -1.23
CA ILE A 339 20.70 18.24 -1.44
C ILE A 339 19.40 18.55 -0.69
N ARG A 340 19.50 18.91 0.59
CA ARG A 340 18.35 19.25 1.44
C ARG A 340 17.56 20.44 0.88
N GLN A 341 18.23 21.50 0.47
CA GLN A 341 17.58 22.69 -0.11
C GLN A 341 16.84 22.34 -1.41
N TRP A 342 17.45 21.54 -2.28
CA TRP A 342 16.78 21.08 -3.49
C TRP A 342 15.54 20.23 -3.16
N LEU A 343 15.68 19.28 -2.24
CA LEU A 343 14.58 18.42 -1.80
C LEU A 343 13.43 19.22 -1.19
N ASP A 344 13.74 20.26 -0.43
CA ASP A 344 12.76 21.20 0.13
C ASP A 344 12.02 21.97 -0.98
N SER A 345 12.77 22.51 -1.96
CA SER A 345 12.19 23.22 -3.11
C SER A 345 11.21 22.35 -3.92
N GLN A 346 11.51 21.05 -4.01
CA GLN A 346 10.69 20.06 -4.71
C GLN A 346 9.60 19.45 -3.80
N GLY A 347 9.55 19.82 -2.52
CA GLY A 347 8.52 19.39 -1.57
C GLY A 347 8.71 17.99 -0.98
N PHE A 348 9.88 17.37 -1.14
CA PHE A 348 10.18 16.05 -0.55
C PHE A 348 10.26 16.08 0.98
N LEU A 349 10.60 17.23 1.56
CA LEU A 349 10.70 17.45 3.01
C LEU A 349 9.39 17.99 3.61
N ALA A 350 8.30 18.01 2.84
CA ALA A 350 7.01 18.40 3.37
C ALA A 350 6.61 17.46 4.54
N PRO A 351 6.05 18.00 5.63
CA PRO A 351 5.70 17.21 6.80
C PRO A 351 4.68 16.10 6.46
N LYS A 352 4.72 15.02 7.24
CA LYS A 352 3.64 14.02 7.25
C LYS A 352 2.33 14.75 7.55
N ARG A 353 1.26 14.34 6.87
CA ARG A 353 -0.07 14.94 7.04
C ARG A 353 -0.46 14.87 8.52
N PRO A 354 -0.71 16.01 9.19
CA PRO A 354 -1.16 16.01 10.58
C PRO A 354 -2.51 15.31 10.73
N ASP A 355 -2.77 14.77 11.92
CA ASP A 355 -4.06 14.15 12.22
C ASP A 355 -5.20 15.16 12.11
N GLY A 356 -6.33 14.72 11.55
CA GLY A 356 -7.49 15.57 11.27
C GLY A 356 -7.36 16.45 10.03
N TYR A 357 -6.19 16.55 9.37
CA TYR A 357 -6.06 17.27 8.10
C TYR A 357 -6.52 16.40 6.93
N LEU A 358 -7.32 16.97 6.03
CA LEU A 358 -7.88 16.26 4.88
C LEU A 358 -7.30 16.78 3.57
N THR A 359 -6.97 15.85 2.67
CA THR A 359 -6.60 16.19 1.28
C THR A 359 -7.84 16.50 0.47
N LEU A 360 -7.67 17.12 -0.70
CA LEU A 360 -8.75 17.37 -1.65
C LEU A 360 -9.64 16.14 -1.95
N ASN A 361 -9.03 14.96 -2.10
CA ASN A 361 -9.78 13.72 -2.31
C ASN A 361 -10.57 13.32 -1.06
N SER A 362 -9.91 13.34 0.10
CA SER A 362 -10.56 13.02 1.37
C SER A 362 -11.69 13.99 1.72
N LEU A 363 -11.57 15.27 1.36
CA LEU A 363 -12.65 16.26 1.48
C LEU A 363 -13.84 15.94 0.57
N ALA A 364 -13.56 15.50 -0.67
CA ALA A 364 -14.60 15.12 -1.61
C ALA A 364 -15.40 13.93 -1.07
N ASP A 365 -14.71 12.94 -0.49
CA ASP A 365 -15.33 11.78 0.15
C ASP A 365 -16.13 12.19 1.41
N GLU A 366 -15.51 12.96 2.30
CA GLU A 366 -16.11 13.46 3.56
C GLU A 366 -17.40 14.24 3.30
N PHE A 367 -17.41 15.11 2.31
CA PHE A 367 -18.59 15.89 1.94
C PHE A 367 -19.51 15.14 0.96
N SER A 368 -19.14 13.94 0.49
CA SER A 368 -19.87 13.22 -0.55
C SER A 368 -20.19 14.09 -1.78
N VAL A 369 -19.19 14.82 -2.26
CA VAL A 369 -19.23 15.70 -3.45
C VAL A 369 -18.11 15.35 -4.43
N SER A 370 -18.18 15.87 -5.65
CA SER A 370 -17.09 15.64 -6.61
C SER A 370 -15.82 16.40 -6.23
N PHE A 371 -14.66 15.83 -6.55
CA PHE A 371 -13.35 16.49 -6.43
C PHE A 371 -13.33 17.90 -7.06
N HIS A 372 -13.98 18.06 -8.22
CA HIS A 372 -14.07 19.34 -8.93
C HIS A 372 -14.90 20.38 -8.15
N THR A 373 -15.92 19.93 -7.43
CA THR A 373 -16.74 20.79 -6.57
C THR A 373 -15.90 21.36 -5.43
N VAL A 374 -15.08 20.53 -4.78
CA VAL A 374 -14.15 20.97 -3.73
C VAL A 374 -13.08 21.90 -4.28
N LYS A 375 -12.46 21.54 -5.41
CA LYS A 375 -11.45 22.37 -6.06
C LYS A 375 -12.00 23.75 -6.45
N ARG A 376 -13.24 23.81 -6.93
CA ARG A 376 -13.91 25.09 -7.26
C ARG A 376 -14.19 25.91 -6.01
N ALA A 377 -14.71 25.30 -4.94
CA ALA A 377 -14.96 25.98 -3.68
C ALA A 377 -13.68 26.60 -3.09
N ILE A 378 -12.56 25.86 -3.09
CA ILE A 378 -11.25 26.35 -2.65
C ILE A 378 -10.81 27.56 -3.49
N LYS A 379 -10.99 27.51 -4.81
CA LYS A 379 -10.64 28.62 -5.70
C LYS A 379 -11.50 29.86 -5.46
N GLU A 380 -12.79 29.67 -5.17
CA GLU A 380 -13.73 30.78 -4.93
C GLU A 380 -13.55 31.41 -3.55
N LEU A 381 -13.25 30.61 -2.53
CA LEU A 381 -12.95 31.10 -1.18
C LEU A 381 -11.62 31.84 -1.11
N GLY A 382 -10.61 31.40 -1.89
CA GLY A 382 -9.32 32.10 -2.01
C GLY A 382 -8.70 32.43 -0.65
N ASP A 383 -8.53 33.72 -0.37
CA ASP A 383 -7.91 34.23 0.85
C ASP A 383 -8.72 33.93 2.12
N GLU A 384 -10.05 33.76 2.03
CA GLU A 384 -10.90 33.41 3.19
C GLU A 384 -10.59 32.01 3.72
N LEU A 385 -10.23 31.08 2.84
CA LEU A 385 -9.81 29.73 3.24
C LEU A 385 -8.32 29.70 3.61
N GLY A 386 -7.52 30.57 3.01
CA GLY A 386 -6.07 30.54 3.09
C GLY A 386 -5.44 29.42 2.25
N GLY A 387 -4.10 29.40 2.25
CA GLY A 387 -3.33 28.35 1.57
C GLY A 387 -3.45 27.00 2.27
N GLY A 388 -3.56 25.92 1.49
CA GLY A 388 -3.45 24.57 2.05
C GLY A 388 -2.02 24.22 2.45
N MET A 389 -1.87 23.42 3.50
CA MET A 389 -0.57 22.94 3.96
C MET A 389 -0.04 21.88 2.99
N ARG A 390 1.18 22.07 2.47
CA ARG A 390 1.85 21.01 1.70
C ARG A 390 2.19 19.85 2.62
N VAL A 391 1.65 18.68 2.31
CA VAL A 391 1.89 17.43 3.04
C VAL A 391 2.37 16.35 2.11
N ARG A 392 3.20 15.46 2.65
CA ARG A 392 3.71 14.28 1.92
C ARG A 392 2.63 13.23 1.73
N ILE A 393 2.53 12.69 0.51
CA ILE A 393 1.73 11.50 0.16
C ILE A 393 2.66 10.47 -0.49
N VAL A 394 2.21 9.21 -0.60
CA VAL A 394 3.00 8.15 -1.25
C VAL A 394 3.35 8.56 -2.68
N GLY A 395 4.64 8.80 -2.94
CA GLY A 395 5.18 9.15 -4.25
C GLY A 395 4.95 10.59 -4.73
N ASN A 396 4.33 11.49 -3.93
CA ASN A 396 4.05 12.88 -4.32
C ASN A 396 3.76 13.80 -3.11
N TYR A 397 3.36 15.04 -3.33
CA TYR A 397 2.80 15.95 -2.32
C TYR A 397 1.37 16.36 -2.69
N ALA A 398 0.57 16.73 -1.69
CA ALA A 398 -0.71 17.40 -1.88
C ALA A 398 -0.88 18.52 -0.86
N ASN A 399 -1.85 19.39 -1.15
CA ASN A 399 -2.35 20.32 -0.15
C ASN A 399 -3.37 19.60 0.74
N ALA A 400 -3.14 19.66 2.04
CA ALA A 400 -4.11 19.26 3.05
C ALA A 400 -4.64 20.50 3.79
N TYR A 401 -5.88 20.38 4.25
CA TYR A 401 -6.64 21.47 4.84
C TYR A 401 -6.95 21.14 6.30
N SER A 402 -6.77 22.12 7.17
CA SER A 402 -7.00 21.97 8.62
C SER A 402 -8.48 21.77 8.94
N PRO A 403 -8.83 21.30 10.16
CA PRO A 403 -10.22 21.23 10.61
C PRO A 403 -10.97 22.57 10.50
N GLU A 404 -10.30 23.70 10.72
CA GLU A 404 -10.88 25.04 10.56
C GLU A 404 -11.19 25.33 9.09
N GLN A 405 -10.25 25.01 8.19
CA GLN A 405 -10.45 25.16 6.74
C GLN A 405 -11.55 24.22 6.23
N GLN A 406 -11.65 23.01 6.80
CA GLN A 406 -12.74 22.07 6.53
C GLN A 406 -14.09 22.64 6.95
N GLN A 407 -14.15 23.32 8.09
CA GLN A 407 -15.36 23.97 8.57
C GLN A 407 -15.79 25.12 7.64
N ILE A 408 -14.85 25.97 7.21
CA ILE A 408 -15.12 27.04 6.22
C ILE A 408 -15.68 26.45 4.91
N LEU A 409 -15.10 25.34 4.43
CA LEU A 409 -15.59 24.64 3.24
C LEU A 409 -17.00 24.07 3.45
N ARG A 410 -17.26 23.48 4.62
CA ARG A 410 -18.59 22.96 4.99
C ARG A 410 -19.63 24.08 5.01
N GLU A 411 -19.33 25.21 5.63
CA GLU A 411 -20.19 26.40 5.67
C GLU A 411 -20.46 26.95 4.27
N TYR A 412 -19.43 27.05 3.44
CA TYR A 412 -19.57 27.44 2.04
C TYR A 412 -20.51 26.47 1.30
N PHE A 413 -20.38 25.16 1.50
CA PHE A 413 -21.25 24.20 0.85
C PHE A 413 -22.69 24.23 1.35
N VAL A 414 -22.93 24.48 2.63
CA VAL A 414 -24.28 24.69 3.17
C VAL A 414 -24.89 25.96 2.60
N LYS A 415 -24.14 27.08 2.60
CA LYS A 415 -24.57 28.37 2.03
C LYS A 415 -24.93 28.26 0.55
N ASN A 416 -24.17 27.48 -0.20
CA ASN A 416 -24.39 27.25 -1.64
C ASN A 416 -25.33 26.08 -1.96
N ASN A 417 -26.00 25.49 -0.96
CA ASN A 417 -26.93 24.36 -1.11
C ASN A 417 -26.28 23.13 -1.79
N VAL A 418 -24.99 22.93 -1.57
CA VAL A 418 -24.24 21.73 -1.98
C VAL A 418 -24.34 20.65 -0.90
N LEU A 419 -24.28 21.07 0.36
CA LEU A 419 -24.54 20.25 1.54
C LEU A 419 -25.84 20.68 2.21
N VAL A 420 -26.40 19.76 2.99
CA VAL A 420 -27.54 20.00 3.86
C VAL A 420 -27.10 19.72 5.28
N ASP A 421 -27.52 20.57 6.21
CA ASP A 421 -27.10 20.50 7.61
C ASP A 421 -28.08 19.64 8.43
N GLY A 422 -27.58 18.59 9.08
CA GLY A 422 -28.34 17.69 9.95
C GLY A 422 -28.81 16.38 9.32
N ASP A 423 -29.15 15.41 10.18
CA ASP A 423 -29.85 14.18 9.79
C ASP A 423 -31.35 14.48 9.65
N HIS A 424 -31.87 14.32 8.45
CA HIS A 424 -33.28 14.55 8.11
C HIS A 424 -34.01 13.23 7.81
N GLY A 425 -33.69 12.17 8.56
CA GLY A 425 -34.41 10.91 8.55
C GLY A 425 -35.93 11.12 8.64
N GLY A 426 -36.67 10.61 7.65
CA GLY A 426 -38.14 10.71 7.58
C GLY A 426 -38.68 12.01 7.00
N TYR A 427 -37.84 12.99 6.65
CA TYR A 427 -38.28 14.19 5.93
C TYR A 427 -38.57 13.85 4.46
N LEU A 428 -39.64 14.42 3.92
CA LEU A 428 -40.04 14.21 2.55
C LEU A 428 -40.09 15.52 1.78
N SER A 429 -39.71 15.47 0.51
CA SER A 429 -39.90 16.59 -0.40
C SER A 429 -41.39 16.77 -0.70
N ARG A 430 -41.80 17.98 -1.10
CA ARG A 430 -43.19 18.29 -1.50
C ARG A 430 -43.78 17.24 -2.46
N LYS A 431 -43.00 16.87 -3.48
CA LYS A 431 -43.35 15.85 -4.47
C LYS A 431 -43.51 14.46 -3.85
N ALA A 432 -42.64 14.10 -2.91
CA ALA A 432 -42.73 12.82 -2.21
C ALA A 432 -43.94 12.78 -1.27
N VAL A 433 -44.23 13.86 -0.54
CA VAL A 433 -45.46 14.02 0.26
C VAL A 433 -46.71 13.87 -0.61
N ALA A 434 -46.74 14.54 -1.76
CA ALA A 434 -47.86 14.41 -2.70
C ALA A 434 -48.06 12.97 -3.18
N LYS A 435 -46.96 12.27 -3.50
CA LYS A 435 -46.98 10.86 -3.90
C LYS A 435 -47.49 9.95 -2.78
N GLU A 436 -47.01 10.14 -1.55
CA GLU A 436 -47.44 9.33 -0.40
C GLU A 436 -48.92 9.53 -0.08
N LEU A 437 -49.40 10.78 -0.14
CA LEU A 437 -50.79 11.11 0.13
C LEU A 437 -51.73 10.83 -1.08
N GLY A 438 -51.19 10.35 -2.21
CA GLY A 438 -51.99 10.07 -3.41
C GLY A 438 -52.67 11.30 -4.01
N THR A 439 -52.03 12.48 -3.92
CA THR A 439 -52.58 13.76 -4.36
C THR A 439 -51.63 14.51 -5.31
N SER A 440 -52.04 15.69 -5.78
CA SER A 440 -51.20 16.55 -6.63
C SER A 440 -50.22 17.40 -5.81
N GLU A 441 -49.04 17.69 -6.36
CA GLU A 441 -48.06 18.58 -5.75
C GLU A 441 -48.60 20.01 -5.55
N GLN A 442 -49.53 20.44 -6.40
CA GLN A 442 -50.23 21.71 -6.26
C GLN A 442 -51.16 21.72 -5.03
N SER A 443 -51.86 20.62 -4.74
CA SER A 443 -52.69 20.51 -3.54
C SER A 443 -51.85 20.56 -2.26
N VAL A 444 -50.67 19.93 -2.27
CA VAL A 444 -49.71 20.02 -1.16
C VAL A 444 -49.18 21.45 -1.03
N THR A 445 -48.86 22.13 -2.13
CA THR A 445 -48.43 23.54 -2.12
C THR A 445 -49.49 24.45 -1.48
N GLN A 446 -50.75 24.31 -1.91
CA GLN A 446 -51.84 25.08 -1.32
C GLN A 446 -52.02 24.78 0.17
N ALA A 447 -51.91 23.51 0.58
CA ALA A 447 -51.95 23.13 1.98
C ALA A 447 -50.82 23.77 2.79
N ILE A 448 -49.62 23.89 2.22
CA ILE A 448 -48.49 24.54 2.88
C ILE A 448 -48.72 26.04 3.04
N GLU A 449 -49.24 26.70 2.01
CA GLU A 449 -49.56 28.14 2.06
C GLU A 449 -50.66 28.43 3.08
N ASP A 450 -51.73 27.64 3.07
CA ASP A 450 -52.89 27.81 3.95
C ASP A 450 -52.57 27.45 5.41
N CYS A 451 -51.67 26.50 5.66
CA CYS A 451 -51.20 26.10 7.00
C CYS A 451 -49.85 26.73 7.38
N SER A 452 -49.45 27.82 6.73
CA SER A 452 -48.12 28.44 6.94
C SER A 452 -47.84 28.85 8.40
N GLY A 453 -48.89 29.17 9.18
CA GLY A 453 -48.78 29.46 10.61
C GLY A 453 -48.50 28.24 11.50
N ASP A 454 -48.93 27.05 11.09
CA ASP A 454 -48.84 25.81 11.89
C ASP A 454 -47.70 24.89 11.43
N ILE A 455 -47.22 25.05 10.19
CA ILE A 455 -46.14 24.24 9.62
C ILE A 455 -44.77 24.52 10.25
N GLY A 456 -44.54 25.73 10.76
CA GLY A 456 -43.25 26.10 11.37
C GLY A 456 -42.07 26.11 10.39
N THR A 457 -40.85 25.89 10.90
CA THR A 457 -39.62 26.00 10.10
C THR A 457 -39.46 24.85 9.11
N ILE A 458 -39.34 25.18 7.83
CA ILE A 458 -39.08 24.20 6.76
C ILE A 458 -37.56 24.01 6.62
N HIS A 459 -37.10 22.76 6.67
CA HIS A 459 -35.69 22.42 6.49
C HIS A 459 -35.39 22.14 5.01
N LYS A 460 -34.13 22.30 4.61
CA LYS A 460 -33.68 21.82 3.29
C LYS A 460 -33.29 20.36 3.43
N ILE A 461 -33.54 19.54 2.42
CA ILE A 461 -33.16 18.13 2.36
C ILE A 461 -32.54 17.79 1.01
N LYS A 462 -31.69 16.75 0.98
CA LYS A 462 -31.09 16.25 -0.26
C LYS A 462 -32.03 15.23 -0.91
N VAL A 463 -32.46 15.50 -2.14
CA VAL A 463 -33.35 14.64 -2.94
C VAL A 463 -32.60 14.27 -4.23
N GLY A 464 -31.84 13.19 -4.17
CA GLY A 464 -30.90 12.82 -5.24
C GLY A 464 -29.80 13.89 -5.40
N PRO A 465 -29.55 14.43 -6.62
CA PRO A 465 -28.51 15.44 -6.84
C PRO A 465 -28.94 16.87 -6.49
N ARG A 466 -30.18 17.10 -6.02
CA ARG A 466 -30.72 18.44 -5.75
C ARG A 466 -31.06 18.62 -4.28
N VAL A 467 -30.93 19.85 -3.81
CA VAL A 467 -31.46 20.28 -2.51
C VAL A 467 -32.86 20.85 -2.73
N ALA A 468 -33.81 20.42 -1.89
CA ALA A 468 -35.21 20.84 -1.94
C ALA A 468 -35.74 21.13 -0.54
N GLU A 469 -36.89 21.79 -0.44
CA GLU A 469 -37.65 21.90 0.80
C GLU A 469 -38.10 20.52 1.28
N GLY A 470 -37.81 20.23 2.55
CA GLY A 470 -38.15 18.98 3.23
C GLY A 470 -39.08 19.24 4.40
N TYR A 471 -40.11 18.41 4.47
CA TYR A 471 -41.15 18.47 5.50
C TYR A 471 -40.95 17.31 6.46
N SER A 472 -40.85 17.58 7.76
CA SER A 472 -40.74 16.58 8.82
C SER A 472 -41.99 15.70 8.91
N PRO A 473 -41.94 14.53 9.56
CA PRO A 473 -43.14 13.70 9.77
C PRO A 473 -44.30 14.45 10.43
N ALA A 474 -44.01 15.38 11.35
CA ALA A 474 -45.03 16.23 11.97
C ALA A 474 -45.66 17.21 10.97
N GLN A 475 -44.84 17.86 10.13
CA GLN A 475 -45.32 18.75 9.06
C GLN A 475 -46.13 17.97 8.01
N GLN A 476 -45.69 16.77 7.65
CA GLN A 476 -46.42 15.87 6.75
C GLN A 476 -47.80 15.52 7.32
N GLN A 477 -47.90 15.30 8.63
CA GLN A 477 -49.17 15.02 9.30
C GLN A 477 -50.11 16.23 9.28
N ILE A 478 -49.60 17.45 9.54
CA ILE A 478 -50.39 18.70 9.42
C ILE A 478 -50.93 18.86 7.99
N ILE A 479 -50.08 18.62 6.98
CA ILE A 479 -50.48 18.66 5.57
C ILE A 479 -51.56 17.61 5.28
N ARG A 480 -51.40 16.38 5.79
CA ARG A 480 -52.38 15.29 5.63
C ARG A 480 -53.73 15.66 6.26
N GLU A 481 -53.73 16.18 7.48
CA GLU A 481 -54.94 16.59 8.20
C GLU A 481 -55.68 17.71 7.48
N TYR A 482 -54.95 18.73 7.01
CA TYR A 482 -55.54 19.79 6.20
C TYR A 482 -56.21 19.25 4.94
N LEU A 483 -55.48 18.44 4.16
CA LEU A 483 -56.00 17.85 2.93
C LEU A 483 -57.18 16.90 3.18
N THR A 484 -57.22 16.23 4.34
CA THR A 484 -58.32 15.36 4.76
C THR A 484 -59.55 16.18 5.13
N SER A 485 -59.39 17.24 5.93
CA SER A 485 -60.48 18.15 6.31
C SER A 485 -61.14 18.83 5.10
N ARG A 486 -60.35 19.11 4.07
CA ARG A 486 -60.79 19.65 2.78
C ARG A 486 -61.32 18.59 1.83
N GLY A 487 -61.40 17.33 2.24
CA GLY A 487 -61.86 16.19 1.42
C GLY A 487 -61.05 15.96 0.15
N ILE A 488 -59.82 16.47 0.09
CA ILE A 488 -58.92 16.30 -1.06
C ILE A 488 -58.41 14.86 -1.11
N LEU A 489 -58.18 14.23 0.04
CA LEU A 489 -57.78 12.82 0.16
C LEU A 489 -58.97 11.84 0.15
N ALA A 490 -60.20 12.34 0.00
CA ALA A 490 -61.40 11.50 0.04
C ALA A 490 -61.45 10.53 -1.15
N THR A 491 -61.69 9.26 -0.85
CA THR A 491 -61.86 8.18 -1.84
C THR A 491 -63.29 8.16 -2.41
N ALA A 492 -63.54 7.27 -3.37
CA ALA A 492 -64.89 7.03 -3.87
C ALA A 492 -65.80 6.54 -2.71
N PRO A 493 -67.10 6.91 -2.71
CA PRO A 493 -68.02 6.47 -1.67
C PRO A 493 -68.11 4.93 -1.68
N PRO A 494 -68.14 4.28 -0.50
CA PRO A 494 -68.41 2.85 -0.41
C PRO A 494 -69.77 2.51 -1.04
N GLU A 495 -69.92 1.26 -1.49
CA GLU A 495 -71.18 0.79 -2.07
C GLU A 495 -72.33 0.99 -1.07
N GLY A 496 -73.47 1.51 -1.56
CA GLY A 496 -74.64 1.84 -0.75
C GLY A 496 -74.58 3.19 -0.02
N PHE A 497 -73.46 3.93 -0.07
CA PHE A 497 -73.39 5.30 0.47
C PHE A 497 -73.88 6.31 -0.56
N PHE A 498 -74.83 7.16 -0.17
CA PHE A 498 -75.44 8.14 -1.06
C PHE A 498 -75.20 9.56 -0.60
N THR A 499 -74.87 10.43 -1.55
CA THR A 499 -75.01 11.88 -1.33
C THR A 499 -76.46 12.20 -0.99
N LYS A 500 -76.70 13.31 -0.28
CA LYS A 500 -78.06 13.83 -0.05
C LYS A 500 -78.93 13.81 -1.31
N ARG A 501 -78.35 14.18 -2.46
CA ARG A 501 -79.04 14.20 -3.75
C ARG A 501 -79.40 12.79 -4.23
N GLN A 502 -78.43 11.88 -4.27
CA GLN A 502 -78.67 10.48 -4.66
C GLN A 502 -79.68 9.81 -3.73
N PHE A 503 -79.59 10.08 -2.42
CA PHE A 503 -80.52 9.56 -1.44
C PHE A 503 -81.94 10.10 -1.65
N ALA A 504 -82.12 11.40 -1.89
CA ALA A 504 -83.42 11.98 -2.21
C ALA A 504 -84.01 11.40 -3.52
N GLU A 505 -83.17 11.22 -4.55
CA GLU A 505 -83.57 10.63 -5.83
C GLU A 505 -84.00 9.15 -5.67
N GLN A 506 -83.27 8.35 -4.89
CA GLN A 506 -83.56 6.92 -4.69
C GLN A 506 -84.71 6.65 -3.70
N SER A 507 -84.77 7.41 -2.61
CA SER A 507 -85.84 7.23 -1.60
C SER A 507 -87.18 7.83 -2.02
N GLY A 508 -87.20 8.68 -3.06
CA GLY A 508 -88.39 9.36 -3.55
C GLY A 508 -88.85 10.54 -2.70
N TYR A 509 -88.15 10.86 -1.60
CA TYR A 509 -88.42 12.06 -0.80
C TYR A 509 -87.84 13.32 -1.45
N SER A 510 -88.52 14.45 -1.31
CA SER A 510 -87.98 15.73 -1.80
C SER A 510 -86.69 16.09 -1.05
N SER A 511 -85.73 16.70 -1.75
CA SER A 511 -84.46 17.15 -1.13
C SER A 511 -84.68 18.08 0.07
N HIS A 512 -85.79 18.84 0.07
CA HIS A 512 -86.17 19.72 1.17
C HIS A 512 -86.63 18.94 2.41
N ALA A 513 -87.36 17.83 2.23
CA ALA A 513 -87.74 16.96 3.33
C ALA A 513 -86.49 16.31 3.95
N VAL A 514 -85.57 15.83 3.10
CA VAL A 514 -84.27 15.28 3.54
C VAL A 514 -83.45 16.33 4.30
N ASP A 515 -83.44 17.60 3.87
CA ASP A 515 -82.78 18.69 4.63
C ASP A 515 -83.35 18.87 6.03
N LYS A 516 -84.68 18.87 6.15
CA LYS A 516 -85.33 18.99 7.46
C LYS A 516 -84.98 17.82 8.37
N ALA A 517 -84.90 16.61 7.82
CA ALA A 517 -84.49 15.43 8.57
C ALA A 517 -83.03 15.54 9.04
N LEU A 518 -82.11 15.93 8.15
CA LEU A 518 -80.70 16.12 8.48
C LEU A 518 -80.48 17.21 9.54
N LEU A 519 -81.22 18.32 9.45
CA LEU A 519 -81.16 19.40 10.44
C LEU A 519 -81.70 18.97 11.80
N SER A 520 -82.75 18.14 11.81
CA SER A 520 -83.39 17.68 13.06
C SER A 520 -82.60 16.56 13.74
N LEU A 521 -82.02 15.64 12.95
CA LEU A 521 -81.26 14.51 13.44
C LEU A 521 -79.79 14.85 13.75
N LYS A 522 -79.27 15.97 13.22
CA LYS A 522 -77.91 16.52 13.37
C LYS A 522 -76.93 15.67 14.20
N ASP A 523 -76.96 15.79 15.52
CA ASP A 523 -75.98 15.18 16.42
C ASP A 523 -76.25 13.68 16.66
N SER A 524 -77.51 13.24 16.54
CA SER A 524 -77.93 11.83 16.67
C SER A 524 -77.62 10.98 15.43
N LEU A 525 -77.43 11.60 14.26
CA LEU A 525 -77.13 10.91 13.00
C LEU A 525 -75.64 10.55 12.83
N GLY A 526 -74.77 11.21 13.60
CA GLY A 526 -73.33 11.19 13.38
C GLY A 526 -72.88 11.98 12.13
N ALA A 527 -71.58 12.24 12.02
CA ALA A 527 -71.02 12.97 10.89
C ALA A 527 -71.15 12.15 9.58
N PRO A 528 -71.53 12.79 8.44
CA PRO A 528 -71.51 12.11 7.15
C PRO A 528 -70.07 11.80 6.73
N LEU A 529 -69.88 10.69 6.02
CA LEU A 529 -68.59 10.38 5.40
C LEU A 529 -68.35 11.36 4.25
N ILE A 530 -67.14 11.91 4.15
CA ILE A 530 -66.77 12.78 3.03
C ILE A 530 -66.18 11.92 1.91
N ALA A 531 -66.83 11.91 0.74
CA ALA A 531 -66.41 11.13 -0.41
C ALA A 531 -66.42 11.93 -1.73
N ARG A 532 -65.61 11.51 -2.70
CA ARG A 532 -65.62 12.07 -4.06
C ARG A 532 -66.65 11.36 -4.94
N VAL A 533 -67.66 12.10 -5.41
CA VAL A 533 -68.80 11.52 -6.15
C VAL A 533 -68.87 12.09 -7.57
N GLY A 534 -68.64 11.23 -8.58
CA GLY A 534 -68.69 11.55 -10.02
C GLY A 534 -67.33 11.48 -10.75
N THR A 535 -67.34 11.47 -12.09
CA THR A 535 -66.16 11.15 -12.93
C THR A 535 -65.26 12.33 -13.30
N THR A 536 -65.61 13.58 -13.00
CA THR A 536 -64.78 14.75 -13.38
C THR A 536 -64.98 15.93 -12.42
N ASN A 537 -63.91 16.33 -11.73
CA ASN A 537 -63.73 17.60 -11.00
C ASN A 537 -64.88 18.03 -10.05
N LYS A 538 -65.20 17.24 -9.02
CA LYS A 538 -66.24 17.62 -8.05
C LYS A 538 -65.77 17.64 -6.61
N ARG A 539 -66.25 18.69 -5.93
CA ARG A 539 -66.03 18.98 -4.51
C ARG A 539 -66.37 17.75 -3.66
N PRO A 540 -65.64 17.52 -2.57
CA PRO A 540 -66.02 16.52 -1.59
C PRO A 540 -67.45 16.79 -1.08
N LEU A 541 -68.27 15.74 -1.07
CA LEU A 541 -69.65 15.80 -0.60
C LEU A 541 -69.84 14.84 0.58
N GLY A 542 -70.71 15.22 1.50
CA GLY A 542 -71.21 14.31 2.52
C GLY A 542 -72.04 13.21 1.88
N VAL A 543 -71.64 11.96 2.12
CA VAL A 543 -72.38 10.75 1.81
C VAL A 543 -72.81 10.05 3.09
N TYR A 544 -74.03 9.55 3.08
CA TYR A 544 -74.67 8.94 4.25
C TYR A 544 -74.64 7.43 4.11
N SER A 545 -74.31 6.72 5.19
CA SER A 545 -74.31 5.25 5.23
C SER A 545 -75.73 4.69 5.12
N PRO A 546 -75.93 3.41 4.75
CA PRO A 546 -77.25 2.77 4.78
C PRO A 546 -77.99 2.92 6.12
N GLY A 547 -77.26 2.86 7.25
CA GLY A 547 -77.83 3.09 8.58
C GLY A 547 -78.30 4.54 8.79
N GLN A 548 -77.48 5.52 8.39
CA GLN A 548 -77.87 6.94 8.43
C GLN A 548 -79.06 7.21 7.50
N GLN A 549 -79.06 6.62 6.31
CA GLN A 549 -80.18 6.68 5.38
C GLN A 549 -81.45 6.09 5.99
N GLY A 550 -81.35 4.97 6.69
CA GLY A 550 -82.45 4.34 7.44
C GLY A 550 -83.04 5.27 8.50
N ALA A 551 -82.19 5.87 9.35
CA ALA A 551 -82.61 6.82 10.37
C ALA A 551 -83.30 8.07 9.77
N ILE A 552 -82.82 8.56 8.62
CA ILE A 552 -83.46 9.64 7.89
C ILE A 552 -84.85 9.23 7.38
N ILE A 553 -85.00 8.01 6.83
CA ILE A 553 -86.29 7.50 6.34
C ILE A 553 -87.28 7.33 7.49
N GLU A 554 -86.84 6.81 8.63
CA GLU A 554 -87.66 6.60 9.81
C GLU A 554 -88.19 7.93 10.35
N TRP A 555 -87.32 8.92 10.54
CA TRP A 555 -87.72 10.25 10.97
C TRP A 555 -88.70 10.90 9.98
N LEU A 556 -88.46 10.77 8.67
CA LEU A 556 -89.35 11.30 7.65
C LEU A 556 -90.75 10.68 7.72
N ARG A 557 -90.83 9.36 7.97
CA ARG A 557 -92.10 8.64 8.10
C ARG A 557 -92.85 9.07 9.36
N GLU A 558 -92.16 9.14 10.50
CA GLU A 558 -92.74 9.55 11.78
C GLU A 558 -93.28 10.99 11.73
N ASN A 559 -92.65 11.86 10.95
CA ASN A 559 -93.04 13.26 10.78
C ASN A 559 -93.99 13.51 9.58
N GLY A 560 -94.60 12.45 9.04
CA GLY A 560 -95.68 12.55 8.06
C GLY A 560 -95.27 12.90 6.63
N TYR A 561 -93.98 12.89 6.31
CA TYR A 561 -93.51 13.06 4.94
C TYR A 561 -93.79 11.79 4.12
N ARG A 562 -94.18 11.96 2.85
CA ARG A 562 -94.44 10.86 1.92
C ARG A 562 -93.54 10.94 0.69
N PRO A 563 -93.07 9.81 0.14
CA PRO A 563 -92.36 9.79 -1.13
C PRO A 563 -93.22 10.39 -2.25
N THR A 564 -92.63 11.26 -3.06
CA THR A 564 -93.31 11.99 -4.14
C THR A 564 -93.40 11.21 -5.46
N LYS A 565 -92.73 10.06 -5.55
CA LYS A 565 -92.76 9.15 -6.70
C LYS A 565 -93.07 7.73 -6.24
N SER A 566 -93.90 6.99 -6.97
CA SER A 566 -94.06 5.54 -6.79
C SER A 566 -92.81 4.83 -7.33
N VAL A 567 -91.73 4.83 -6.55
CA VAL A 567 -90.61 3.91 -6.78
C VAL A 567 -90.87 2.70 -5.90
N VAL A 568 -91.68 1.78 -6.43
CA VAL A 568 -91.76 0.42 -5.89
C VAL A 568 -90.52 -0.32 -6.40
N GLY A 569 -89.65 -0.71 -5.47
CA GLY A 569 -88.61 -1.71 -5.74
C GLY A 569 -87.24 -1.33 -5.19
N LYS A 570 -86.80 -2.12 -4.19
CA LYS A 570 -85.47 -2.17 -3.56
C LYS A 570 -85.18 -1.11 -2.49
N LEU A 571 -85.79 -1.24 -1.32
CA LEU A 571 -85.19 -0.86 -0.01
C LEU A 571 -86.00 -1.44 1.18
N ALA A 572 -86.65 -2.58 0.99
CA ALA A 572 -87.46 -3.21 2.03
C ALA A 572 -87.40 -4.74 1.93
N VAL A 573 -86.21 -5.31 2.14
CA VAL A 573 -86.01 -6.62 2.81
C VAL A 573 -84.57 -6.59 3.33
N GLU A 574 -84.40 -6.36 4.64
CA GLU A 574 -83.28 -6.82 5.50
C GLU A 574 -83.30 -5.99 6.80
N SER A 575 -84.34 -6.23 7.60
CA SER A 575 -84.33 -5.94 9.04
C SER A 575 -85.43 -6.79 9.69
N MET A 576 -85.29 -8.11 9.53
CA MET A 576 -85.83 -9.16 10.39
C MET A 576 -84.93 -10.39 10.20
N GLU A 577 -83.79 -10.38 10.88
CA GLU A 577 -83.17 -11.52 11.60
C GLU A 577 -82.04 -10.99 12.49
#